data_AF-A0A7X9H8Z0-F1
#
_entry.id   AF-A0A7X9H8Z0-F1
#
_cell.length_a   1.000
_cell.length_b   1.000
_cell.length_c   1.000
_cell.angle_alpha   90.00
_cell.angle_beta   90.00
_cell.angle_gamma   90.00
#
_symmetry.space_group_name_H-M   'P 1'
#
loop_
_entity.id
_entity.type
_entity.pdbx_description
1 polymer ?
#
loop_
_entity_poly.entity_id
_entity_poly.type
_entity_poly.pdbx_seq_one_letter_code
_entity_poly.pdbx_strand_id
1 'polypeptide(L)'
;MKVRRSILIFLFSVLLIGSCIYPFTPEIEDVDVGLLVIEGDIRIGAMSHIYVHYSQPLGSIEKPDYISANVWVESDKGEIISAGSFKNGAHIIDTRDLDPNNSYRLHVKRYGGGLTRVTASHAPAYAINDEYVTDWLDVLHTPELEDVIFKVDDIGEKVTFHVSTTNQDDNPYYKWDCIEDWEYTAYYNATHEFVPGANIVRRIVGANNYFCWDNDVVSKIMIASTGALKENRLVEHQIYELPFRSKKLSFLYSTEVIQSSISREAYIYWEVMSRNTEQTGGLFSPQPSEIRGNIHCVNDSTRIVVGYISASTVSSSRVFVSVHDLPRMTRGEDCGPLVELVISEGYFMRRYHEIGYRMIYYDREEQKTFWTKQRCVDCTTKGGTKDKPDFWPNAHL
;
A
#
# COMPACT_ATOMS: atom_id res chain seq x y z
N MET A 1 56.74 29.45 -19.34
CA MET A 1 56.05 28.59 -18.34
C MET A 1 54.55 28.87 -18.19
N LYS A 2 54.06 30.13 -18.27
CA LYS A 2 52.62 30.45 -18.17
C LYS A 2 51.75 29.84 -19.29
N VAL A 3 52.21 29.89 -20.54
CA VAL A 3 51.46 29.37 -21.71
C VAL A 3 51.24 27.85 -21.66
N ARG A 4 52.23 27.08 -21.18
CA ARG A 4 52.10 25.61 -20.99
C ARG A 4 51.08 25.23 -19.91
N ARG A 5 50.93 26.05 -18.85
CA ARG A 5 49.92 25.83 -17.80
C ARG A 5 48.50 26.09 -18.30
N SER A 6 48.30 27.14 -19.11
CA SER A 6 46.99 27.46 -19.69
C SER A 6 46.51 26.39 -20.66
N ILE A 7 47.40 25.79 -21.46
CA ILE A 7 47.07 24.68 -22.37
C ILE A 7 46.69 23.41 -21.61
N LEU A 8 47.40 23.09 -20.51
CA LEU A 8 47.07 21.94 -19.66
C LEU A 8 45.73 22.11 -18.94
N ILE A 9 45.42 23.32 -18.46
CA ILE A 9 44.12 23.63 -17.85
C ILE A 9 43.00 23.52 -18.89
N PHE A 10 43.23 24.01 -20.11
CA PHE A 10 42.27 23.88 -21.21
C PHE A 10 42.02 22.42 -21.60
N LEU A 11 43.07 21.61 -21.71
CA LEU A 11 42.96 20.17 -21.97
C LEU A 11 42.22 19.42 -20.86
N PHE A 12 42.47 19.78 -19.60
CA PHE A 12 41.79 19.19 -18.44
C PHE A 12 40.30 19.59 -18.39
N SER A 13 39.97 20.84 -18.74
CA SER A 13 38.57 21.27 -18.86
C SER A 13 37.83 20.57 -19.99
N VAL A 14 38.49 20.26 -21.12
CA VAL A 14 37.88 19.52 -22.24
C VAL A 14 37.63 18.05 -21.87
N LEU A 15 38.48 17.45 -21.04
CA LEU A 15 38.29 16.08 -20.52
C LEU A 15 37.10 15.96 -19.55
N LEU A 16 36.72 17.04 -18.86
CA LEU A 16 35.58 17.06 -17.93
C LEU A 16 34.22 17.20 -18.63
N ILE A 17 34.18 17.68 -19.88
CA ILE A 17 32.92 17.88 -20.62
C ILE A 17 32.42 16.59 -21.31
N GLY A 18 33.25 15.54 -21.36
CA GLY A 18 32.93 14.26 -21.97
C GLY A 18 32.29 13.22 -21.03
N SER A 19 32.15 13.49 -19.74
CA SER A 19 31.64 12.51 -18.76
C SER A 19 30.12 12.58 -18.54
N CYS A 20 29.35 12.84 -19.59
CA CYS A 20 27.90 12.62 -19.51
C CYS A 20 27.64 11.12 -19.48
N ILE A 21 27.42 10.58 -18.29
CA ILE A 21 26.88 9.23 -18.12
C ILE A 21 25.44 9.29 -18.64
N TYR A 22 25.20 8.72 -19.81
CA TYR A 22 23.83 8.50 -20.26
C TYR A 22 23.26 7.33 -19.46
N PRO A 23 22.08 7.49 -18.82
CA PRO A 23 21.41 6.35 -18.22
C PRO A 23 21.12 5.35 -19.34
N PHE A 24 21.81 4.21 -19.28
CA PHE A 24 21.53 3.07 -20.14
C PHE A 24 20.18 2.50 -19.70
N THR A 25 19.15 2.74 -20.50
CA THR A 25 17.88 2.03 -20.39
C THR A 25 17.99 0.86 -21.35
N PRO A 26 18.24 -0.38 -20.87
CA PRO A 26 18.21 -1.53 -21.75
C PRO A 26 16.85 -1.58 -22.45
N GLU A 27 16.85 -1.80 -23.77
CA GLU A 27 15.67 -2.28 -24.48
C GLU A 27 15.46 -3.73 -24.02
N ILE A 28 14.80 -3.89 -22.87
CA ILE A 28 14.31 -5.19 -22.42
C ILE A 28 13.06 -5.43 -23.26
N GLU A 29 13.00 -6.53 -24.02
CA GLU A 29 11.71 -6.98 -24.52
C GLU A 29 10.79 -7.15 -23.29
N ASP A 30 9.61 -6.52 -23.29
CA ASP A 30 8.61 -6.63 -22.22
C ASP A 30 8.04 -8.07 -22.17
N VAL A 31 8.86 -9.04 -21.78
CA VAL A 31 8.48 -10.45 -21.67
C VAL A 31 7.62 -10.68 -20.42
N ASP A 32 7.73 -9.80 -19.41
CA ASP A 32 7.09 -9.96 -18.09
C ASP A 32 5.91 -9.00 -17.82
N VAL A 33 5.48 -8.22 -18.82
CA VAL A 33 4.33 -7.31 -18.70
C VAL A 33 3.04 -8.01 -19.16
N GLY A 34 1.99 -7.88 -18.35
CA GLY A 34 0.70 -8.49 -18.64
C GLY A 34 0.60 -9.95 -18.23
N LEU A 35 1.50 -10.45 -17.37
CA LEU A 35 1.38 -11.76 -16.72
C LEU A 35 0.25 -11.74 -15.70
N LEU A 36 -0.52 -12.84 -15.61
CA LEU A 36 -1.55 -12.98 -14.59
C LEU A 36 -0.90 -13.13 -13.21
N VAL A 37 -1.32 -12.28 -12.29
CA VAL A 37 -0.87 -12.26 -10.89
C VAL A 37 -2.05 -12.66 -10.00
N ILE A 38 -1.85 -13.67 -9.16
CA ILE A 38 -2.80 -14.09 -8.13
C ILE A 38 -2.11 -14.00 -6.77
N GLU A 39 -2.60 -13.12 -5.92
CA GLU A 39 -2.01 -12.82 -4.61
C GLU A 39 -3.01 -13.04 -3.49
N GLY A 40 -2.52 -13.45 -2.34
CA GLY A 40 -3.31 -13.71 -1.14
C GLY A 40 -2.98 -15.06 -0.53
N ASP A 41 -3.55 -15.32 0.64
CA ASP A 41 -3.33 -16.55 1.39
C ASP A 41 -4.69 -17.06 1.91
N ILE A 42 -4.80 -18.37 2.11
CA ILE A 42 -5.94 -19.00 2.80
C ILE A 42 -5.71 -18.86 4.31
N ARG A 43 -6.44 -17.94 4.93
CA ARG A 43 -6.29 -17.55 6.34
C ARG A 43 -7.39 -18.18 7.20
N ILE A 44 -7.04 -19.24 7.91
CA ILE A 44 -7.98 -19.89 8.83
C ILE A 44 -8.11 -19.08 10.12
N GLY A 45 -9.36 -18.86 10.57
CA GLY A 45 -9.66 -17.97 11.70
C GLY A 45 -9.83 -16.50 11.32
N ALA A 46 -9.66 -16.14 10.05
CA ALA A 46 -9.88 -14.80 9.52
C ALA A 46 -10.54 -14.82 8.14
N MET A 47 -10.81 -13.66 7.55
CA MET A 47 -11.25 -13.54 6.16
C MET A 47 -10.05 -13.63 5.21
N SER A 48 -10.12 -14.50 4.21
CA SER A 48 -9.12 -14.58 3.14
C SER A 48 -9.42 -13.54 2.06
N HIS A 49 -8.38 -12.85 1.61
CA HIS A 49 -8.46 -11.82 0.58
C HIS A 49 -7.58 -12.22 -0.60
N ILE A 50 -8.20 -12.51 -1.74
CA ILE A 50 -7.49 -12.97 -2.94
C ILE A 50 -7.59 -11.90 -4.03
N TYR A 51 -6.44 -11.40 -4.47
CA TYR A 51 -6.32 -10.39 -5.52
C TYR A 51 -5.94 -11.07 -6.83
N VAL A 52 -6.59 -10.66 -7.91
CA VAL A 52 -6.29 -11.14 -9.26
C VAL A 52 -6.08 -9.92 -10.13
N HIS A 53 -4.93 -9.80 -10.77
CA HIS A 53 -4.58 -8.64 -11.59
C HIS A 53 -3.49 -9.01 -12.61
N TYR A 54 -3.05 -8.03 -13.41
CA TYR A 54 -1.93 -8.19 -14.33
C TYR A 54 -0.69 -7.49 -13.83
N SER A 55 0.48 -8.05 -14.12
CA SER A 55 1.76 -7.38 -13.89
C SER A 55 1.80 -6.06 -14.66
N GLN A 56 2.36 -5.03 -14.02
CA GLN A 56 2.52 -3.70 -14.60
C GLN A 56 3.99 -3.45 -14.99
N PRO A 57 4.24 -2.54 -15.94
CA PRO A 57 5.60 -2.11 -16.25
C PRO A 57 6.33 -1.58 -15.02
N LEU A 58 7.64 -1.83 -14.97
CA LEU A 58 8.49 -1.33 -13.89
C LEU A 58 8.41 0.20 -13.82
N GLY A 59 8.12 0.75 -12.63
CA GLY A 59 7.97 2.18 -12.42
C GLY A 59 6.55 2.73 -12.63
N SER A 60 5.55 1.87 -12.88
CA SER A 60 4.14 2.25 -12.79
C SER A 60 3.83 2.80 -11.39
N ILE A 61 3.16 3.95 -11.35
CA ILE A 61 2.65 4.59 -10.12
C ILE A 61 1.13 4.42 -9.97
N GLU A 62 0.49 3.77 -10.95
CA GLU A 62 -0.95 3.54 -10.96
C GLU A 62 -1.28 2.26 -10.17
N LYS A 63 -2.46 2.22 -9.52
CA LYS A 63 -2.92 0.99 -8.87
C LYS A 63 -3.17 -0.10 -9.94
N PRO A 64 -2.93 -1.38 -9.63
CA PRO A 64 -3.26 -2.48 -10.53
C PRO A 64 -4.74 -2.49 -10.91
N ASP A 65 -5.02 -2.81 -12.16
CA ASP A 65 -6.38 -3.11 -12.62
C ASP A 65 -6.79 -4.50 -12.11
N TYR A 66 -7.51 -4.54 -10.99
CA TYR A 66 -8.01 -5.78 -10.40
C TYR A 66 -9.13 -6.40 -11.23
N ILE A 67 -9.04 -7.71 -11.42
CA ILE A 67 -9.93 -8.52 -12.26
C ILE A 67 -10.93 -9.23 -11.36
N SER A 68 -12.23 -9.06 -11.62
CA SER A 68 -13.25 -9.89 -10.99
C SER A 68 -13.28 -11.29 -11.62
N ALA A 69 -13.19 -12.32 -10.78
CA ALA A 69 -13.14 -13.73 -11.14
C ALA A 69 -13.99 -14.56 -10.17
N ASN A 70 -14.27 -15.82 -10.53
CA ASN A 70 -14.76 -16.81 -9.58
C ASN A 70 -13.60 -17.33 -8.76
N VAL A 71 -13.64 -17.09 -7.46
CA VAL A 71 -12.62 -17.56 -6.53
C VAL A 71 -13.30 -18.40 -5.45
N TRP A 72 -12.78 -19.59 -5.20
CA TRP A 72 -13.26 -20.46 -4.13
C TRP A 72 -12.13 -21.28 -3.53
N VAL A 73 -12.33 -21.71 -2.29
CA VAL A 73 -11.48 -22.67 -1.59
C VAL A 73 -12.20 -24.00 -1.56
N GLU A 74 -11.48 -25.09 -1.84
CA GLU A 74 -11.96 -26.46 -1.73
C GLU A 74 -11.18 -27.20 -0.64
N SER A 75 -11.89 -27.92 0.23
CA SER A 75 -11.28 -28.81 1.22
C SER A 75 -11.06 -30.22 0.65
N ASP A 76 -10.12 -30.96 1.21
CA ASP A 76 -9.90 -32.40 0.93
C ASP A 76 -11.15 -33.28 1.16
N LYS A 77 -12.06 -32.85 2.03
CA LYS A 77 -13.39 -33.46 2.27
C LYS A 77 -14.46 -33.10 1.23
N GLY A 78 -14.14 -32.27 0.23
CA GLY A 78 -15.05 -31.84 -0.84
C GLY A 78 -15.98 -30.68 -0.47
N GLU A 79 -15.74 -29.98 0.64
CA GLU A 79 -16.44 -28.74 0.96
C GLU A 79 -15.91 -27.60 0.09
N ILE A 80 -16.80 -26.75 -0.42
CA ILE A 80 -16.46 -25.62 -1.28
C ILE A 80 -16.98 -24.34 -0.65
N ILE A 81 -16.08 -23.37 -0.45
CA ILE A 81 -16.39 -22.04 0.05
C ILE A 81 -16.02 -21.02 -1.01
N SER A 82 -17.03 -20.41 -1.62
CA SER A 82 -16.85 -19.38 -2.65
C SER A 82 -16.70 -17.98 -2.04
N ALA A 83 -16.01 -17.10 -2.75
CA ALA A 83 -15.94 -15.69 -2.39
C ALA A 83 -17.33 -15.06 -2.32
N GLY A 84 -17.65 -14.45 -1.19
CA GLY A 84 -18.97 -13.83 -0.95
C GLY A 84 -19.09 -12.40 -1.48
N SER A 85 -17.96 -11.72 -1.72
CA SER A 85 -17.94 -10.36 -2.27
C SER A 85 -16.64 -10.03 -2.99
N PHE A 86 -16.71 -9.04 -3.89
CA PHE A 86 -15.56 -8.40 -4.53
C PHE A 86 -15.54 -6.92 -4.15
N LYS A 87 -14.58 -6.49 -3.33
CA LYS A 87 -14.48 -5.12 -2.83
C LYS A 87 -13.02 -4.69 -2.80
N ASN A 88 -12.75 -3.45 -3.22
CA ASN A 88 -11.40 -2.87 -3.24
C ASN A 88 -10.36 -3.74 -3.98
N GLY A 89 -10.78 -4.48 -5.02
CA GLY A 89 -9.91 -5.36 -5.80
C GLY A 89 -9.70 -6.78 -5.23
N ALA A 90 -10.20 -7.06 -4.03
CA ALA A 90 -10.09 -8.36 -3.38
C ALA A 90 -11.36 -9.20 -3.53
N HIS A 91 -11.19 -10.50 -3.76
CA HIS A 91 -12.23 -11.52 -3.56
C HIS A 91 -12.17 -11.98 -2.10
N ILE A 92 -13.24 -11.74 -1.36
CA ILE A 92 -13.29 -12.00 0.09
C ILE A 92 -14.00 -13.33 0.33
N ILE A 93 -13.28 -14.27 0.95
CA ILE A 93 -13.76 -15.62 1.27
C ILE A 93 -13.84 -15.74 2.79
N ASP A 94 -14.98 -16.22 3.29
CA ASP A 94 -15.17 -16.46 4.72
C ASP A 94 -14.50 -17.77 5.14
N THR A 95 -13.27 -17.64 5.61
CA THR A 95 -12.42 -18.77 6.02
C THR A 95 -12.26 -18.85 7.55
N ARG A 96 -13.11 -18.15 8.31
CA ARG A 96 -13.01 -18.05 9.77
C ARG A 96 -13.25 -19.38 10.46
N ASP A 97 -14.22 -20.14 9.96
CA ASP A 97 -14.70 -21.38 10.60
C ASP A 97 -14.17 -22.66 9.92
N LEU A 98 -13.15 -22.53 9.05
CA LEU A 98 -12.51 -23.69 8.42
C LEU A 98 -11.72 -24.51 9.44
N ASP A 99 -11.77 -25.83 9.32
CA ASP A 99 -11.02 -26.75 10.19
C ASP A 99 -9.54 -26.72 9.80
N PRO A 100 -8.62 -26.33 10.71
CA PRO A 100 -7.19 -26.28 10.44
C PRO A 100 -6.54 -27.66 10.29
N ASN A 101 -7.27 -28.77 10.52
CA ASN A 101 -6.75 -30.12 10.30
C ASN A 101 -6.98 -30.66 8.89
N ASN A 102 -7.72 -29.93 8.04
CA ASN A 102 -7.92 -30.30 6.65
C ASN A 102 -6.86 -29.63 5.76
N SER A 103 -6.60 -30.23 4.60
CA SER A 103 -5.85 -29.56 3.53
C SER A 103 -6.83 -28.84 2.60
N TYR A 104 -6.38 -27.70 2.06
CA TYR A 104 -7.20 -26.85 1.20
C TYR A 104 -6.48 -26.53 -0.10
N ARG A 105 -7.23 -26.22 -1.15
CA ARG A 105 -6.68 -25.65 -2.38
C ARG A 105 -7.50 -24.47 -2.84
N LEU A 106 -6.83 -23.49 -3.45
CA LEU A 106 -7.48 -22.33 -4.04
C LEU A 106 -7.79 -22.60 -5.50
N HIS A 107 -8.97 -22.18 -5.92
CA HIS A 107 -9.36 -22.14 -7.32
C HIS A 107 -9.68 -20.71 -7.73
N VAL A 108 -9.21 -20.33 -8.92
CA VAL A 108 -9.51 -19.06 -9.57
C VAL A 108 -9.93 -19.35 -11.01
N LYS A 109 -11.16 -19.02 -11.35
CA LYS A 109 -11.69 -19.15 -12.71
C LYS A 109 -12.11 -17.80 -13.25
N ARG A 110 -11.49 -17.41 -14.35
CA ARG A 110 -11.74 -16.10 -14.96
C ARG A 110 -13.07 -16.05 -15.70
N TYR A 111 -13.85 -14.99 -15.48
CA TYR A 111 -15.03 -14.67 -16.29
C TYR A 111 -14.67 -14.04 -17.64
N GLY A 112 -15.41 -14.40 -18.68
CA GLY A 112 -15.32 -13.75 -19.98
C GLY A 112 -15.97 -12.37 -19.99
N GLY A 113 -15.19 -11.31 -20.17
CA GLY A 113 -15.74 -9.98 -20.41
C GLY A 113 -14.89 -8.78 -19.98
N GLY A 114 -13.83 -8.98 -19.20
CA GLY A 114 -12.87 -7.89 -18.93
C GLY A 114 -12.08 -7.60 -20.20
N LEU A 115 -12.12 -6.36 -20.68
CA LEU A 115 -11.31 -5.89 -21.81
C LEU A 115 -9.89 -6.43 -21.66
N THR A 116 -9.50 -7.34 -22.55
CA THR A 116 -8.10 -7.61 -22.82
C THR A 116 -7.53 -6.28 -23.34
N ARG A 117 -6.97 -5.43 -22.47
CA ARG A 117 -6.01 -4.45 -22.96
C ARG A 117 -4.80 -5.26 -23.40
N VAL A 118 -4.88 -5.77 -24.62
CA VAL A 118 -3.73 -6.17 -25.41
C VAL A 118 -2.97 -4.86 -25.65
N THR A 119 -2.08 -4.49 -24.74
CA THR A 119 -1.13 -3.39 -24.96
C THR A 119 0.31 -3.87 -25.06
N ALA A 120 0.54 -5.18 -25.04
CA ALA A 120 1.77 -5.76 -25.56
C ALA A 120 1.39 -6.81 -26.60
N SER A 121 2.00 -6.74 -27.79
CA SER A 121 1.87 -7.76 -28.85
C SER A 121 2.37 -9.16 -28.44
N HIS A 122 2.90 -9.29 -27.22
CA HIS A 122 3.53 -10.49 -26.65
C HIS A 122 2.88 -10.99 -25.36
N ALA A 123 1.84 -10.33 -24.82
CA ALA A 123 1.19 -10.80 -23.61
C ALA A 123 0.53 -12.18 -23.86
N PRO A 124 0.76 -13.20 -23.00
CA PRO A 124 0.16 -14.51 -23.19
C PRO A 124 -1.36 -14.40 -23.26
N ALA A 125 -1.96 -15.06 -24.25
CA ALA A 125 -3.41 -15.09 -24.42
C ALA A 125 -4.05 -15.93 -23.31
N TYR A 126 -4.25 -15.34 -22.14
CA TYR A 126 -5.03 -15.91 -21.05
C TYR A 126 -6.47 -16.06 -21.49
N ALA A 127 -6.93 -17.29 -21.68
CA ALA A 127 -8.23 -17.56 -22.25
C ALA A 127 -9.33 -17.32 -21.23
N ILE A 128 -10.48 -16.94 -21.75
CA ILE A 128 -11.72 -16.89 -21.00
C ILE A 128 -12.09 -18.32 -20.59
N ASN A 129 -12.45 -18.52 -19.31
CA ASN A 129 -12.70 -19.81 -18.65
C ASN A 129 -11.49 -20.63 -18.24
N ASP A 130 -10.27 -20.10 -18.33
CA ASP A 130 -9.13 -20.76 -17.71
C ASP A 130 -9.33 -20.84 -16.20
N GLU A 131 -9.09 -22.04 -15.68
CA GLU A 131 -9.10 -22.33 -14.26
C GLU A 131 -7.66 -22.52 -13.78
N TYR A 132 -7.34 -21.81 -12.71
CA TYR A 132 -6.07 -21.86 -12.01
C TYR A 132 -6.30 -22.48 -10.65
N VAL A 133 -5.44 -23.41 -10.28
CA VAL A 133 -5.56 -24.14 -9.03
C VAL A 133 -4.21 -24.25 -8.36
N THR A 134 -4.21 -24.25 -7.03
CA THR A 134 -3.03 -24.65 -6.25
C THR A 134 -3.00 -26.16 -6.09
N ASP A 135 -1.83 -26.70 -5.77
CA ASP A 135 -1.78 -28.03 -5.15
C ASP A 135 -2.49 -28.01 -3.78
N TRP A 136 -2.70 -29.19 -3.20
CA TRP A 136 -3.22 -29.30 -1.84
C TRP A 136 -2.23 -28.66 -0.86
N LEU A 137 -2.73 -27.72 -0.06
CA LEU A 137 -1.99 -26.98 0.93
C LEU A 137 -2.37 -27.47 2.32
N ASP A 138 -1.38 -27.98 3.04
CA ASP A 138 -1.53 -28.27 4.46
C ASP A 138 -1.56 -26.96 5.24
N VAL A 139 -2.47 -26.87 6.21
CA VAL A 139 -2.61 -25.68 7.03
C VAL A 139 -1.52 -25.67 8.07
N LEU A 140 -0.68 -24.63 8.03
CA LEU A 140 0.31 -24.39 9.05
C LEU A 140 -0.32 -23.70 10.26
N HIS A 141 0.03 -24.17 11.45
CA HIS A 141 -0.30 -23.46 12.67
C HIS A 141 0.63 -22.25 12.81
N THR A 142 0.03 -21.08 12.97
CA THR A 142 0.73 -19.82 13.23
C THR A 142 0.72 -19.54 14.72
N PRO A 143 1.89 -19.30 15.34
CA PRO A 143 1.97 -18.93 16.75
C PRO A 143 1.36 -17.55 17.00
N GLU A 144 0.95 -17.31 18.26
CA GLU A 144 0.46 -16.01 18.68
C GLU A 144 1.55 -14.93 18.56
N LEU A 145 1.10 -13.72 18.19
CA LEU A 145 1.89 -12.51 18.32
C LEU A 145 1.96 -12.14 19.81
N GLU A 146 3.16 -12.20 20.39
CA GLU A 146 3.38 -11.84 21.80
C GLU A 146 3.30 -10.33 21.99
N ASP A 147 3.90 -9.58 21.05
CA ASP A 147 3.94 -8.12 21.11
C ASP A 147 4.10 -7.51 19.72
N VAL A 148 3.54 -6.32 19.54
CA VAL A 148 3.70 -5.46 18.37
C VAL A 148 3.94 -4.04 18.86
N ILE A 149 5.18 -3.57 18.70
CA ILE A 149 5.61 -2.26 19.18
C ILE A 149 6.08 -1.38 18.02
N PHE A 150 6.02 -0.08 18.24
CA PHE A 150 6.72 0.89 17.41
C PHE A 150 7.85 1.55 18.19
N LYS A 151 8.90 1.96 17.48
CA LYS A 151 10.01 2.75 18.04
C LYS A 151 10.19 4.00 17.21
N VAL A 152 10.51 5.10 17.89
CA VAL A 152 10.74 6.40 17.28
C VAL A 152 12.25 6.62 17.19
N ASP A 153 12.76 6.80 15.98
CA ASP A 153 14.16 7.14 15.70
C ASP A 153 14.24 8.61 15.26
N ASP A 154 14.51 9.49 16.23
CA ASP A 154 14.61 10.93 16.02
C ASP A 154 15.78 11.31 15.10
N ILE A 155 16.86 10.53 15.11
CA ILE A 155 18.07 10.80 14.31
C ILE A 155 17.82 10.38 12.87
N GLY A 156 17.20 9.20 12.66
CA GLY A 156 16.79 8.71 11.36
C GLY A 156 15.53 9.36 10.79
N GLU A 157 14.87 10.24 11.55
CA GLU A 157 13.56 10.83 11.24
C GLU A 157 12.51 9.80 10.79
N LYS A 158 12.38 8.68 11.55
CA LYS A 158 11.51 7.56 11.17
C LYS A 158 10.89 6.82 12.35
N VAL A 159 9.79 6.13 12.08
CA VAL A 159 9.13 5.19 12.99
C VAL A 159 9.37 3.77 12.47
N THR A 160 9.82 2.86 13.32
CA THR A 160 10.02 1.44 12.98
C THR A 160 9.01 0.56 13.73
N PHE A 161 8.49 -0.47 13.06
CA PHE A 161 7.52 -1.40 13.63
C PHE A 161 8.18 -2.76 13.84
N HIS A 162 7.95 -3.35 15.01
CA HIS A 162 8.62 -4.55 15.46
C HIS A 162 7.62 -5.57 16.01
N VAL A 163 7.90 -6.86 15.79
CA VAL A 163 7.10 -7.98 16.29
C VAL A 163 7.93 -8.88 17.19
N SER A 164 7.28 -9.45 18.21
CA SER A 164 7.83 -10.52 19.03
C SER A 164 6.91 -11.73 18.97
N THR A 165 7.48 -12.92 18.77
CA THR A 165 6.74 -14.18 18.71
C THR A 165 7.65 -15.35 19.02
N THR A 166 7.08 -16.40 19.61
CA THR A 166 7.75 -17.68 19.85
C THR A 166 6.90 -18.79 19.28
N ASN A 167 7.46 -19.56 18.35
CA ASN A 167 6.79 -20.75 17.84
C ASN A 167 7.26 -22.00 18.59
N GLN A 168 6.30 -22.81 19.03
CA GLN A 168 6.58 -24.10 19.66
C GLN A 168 6.75 -25.22 18.63
N ASP A 169 6.27 -25.00 17.40
CA ASP A 169 6.44 -25.92 16.29
C ASP A 169 7.84 -25.81 15.66
N ASP A 170 8.23 -26.86 14.93
CA ASP A 170 9.53 -26.92 14.25
C ASP A 170 9.61 -26.01 13.01
N ASN A 171 8.49 -25.43 12.54
CA ASN A 171 8.48 -24.57 11.36
C ASN A 171 9.09 -23.19 11.66
N PRO A 172 10.25 -22.83 11.06
CA PRO A 172 10.97 -21.62 11.43
C PRO A 172 10.61 -20.40 10.56
N TYR A 173 9.62 -20.50 9.67
CA TYR A 173 9.36 -19.48 8.65
C TYR A 173 8.09 -18.66 8.94
N TYR A 174 8.24 -17.35 8.83
CA TYR A 174 7.21 -16.37 9.15
C TYR A 174 7.03 -15.39 8.00
N LYS A 175 5.80 -14.93 7.81
CA LYS A 175 5.40 -13.83 6.94
C LYS A 175 4.49 -12.89 7.69
N TRP A 176 4.61 -11.60 7.40
CA TRP A 176 3.70 -10.57 7.91
C TRP A 176 3.09 -9.78 6.77
N ASP A 177 1.79 -9.55 6.89
CA ASP A 177 1.07 -8.57 6.09
C ASP A 177 0.59 -7.45 7.03
N CYS A 178 0.63 -6.20 6.58
CA CYS A 178 0.20 -5.06 7.38
C CYS A 178 -0.90 -4.28 6.65
N ILE A 179 -2.04 -4.11 7.31
CA ILE A 179 -3.14 -3.25 6.86
C ILE A 179 -2.98 -1.91 7.56
N GLU A 180 -2.86 -0.84 6.78
CA GLU A 180 -2.64 0.52 7.26
C GLU A 180 -3.91 1.34 7.17
N ASP A 181 -4.21 2.06 8.24
CA ASP A 181 -5.32 3.00 8.29
C ASP A 181 -4.78 4.28 8.92
N TRP A 182 -5.06 5.45 8.35
CA TRP A 182 -4.63 6.70 8.94
C TRP A 182 -5.67 7.80 8.84
N GLU A 183 -5.70 8.59 9.90
CA GLU A 183 -6.40 9.84 9.97
C GLU A 183 -5.43 10.97 9.68
N TYR A 184 -5.91 11.94 8.91
CA TYR A 184 -5.19 13.17 8.64
C TYR A 184 -6.13 14.35 8.59
N THR A 185 -5.55 15.54 8.69
CA THR A 185 -6.32 16.78 8.73
C THR A 185 -6.08 17.65 7.51
N ALA A 186 -7.07 18.47 7.16
CA ALA A 186 -6.84 19.64 6.35
C ALA A 186 -5.90 20.61 7.10
N TYR A 187 -5.29 21.55 6.36
CA TYR A 187 -4.36 22.48 6.98
C TYR A 187 -5.10 23.43 7.94
N TYR A 188 -6.24 23.96 7.49
CA TYR A 188 -7.10 24.86 8.25
C TYR A 188 -8.46 24.22 8.51
N ASN A 189 -8.97 24.38 9.73
CA ASN A 189 -10.35 24.02 10.06
C ASN A 189 -11.27 25.18 9.70
N ALA A 190 -12.08 25.02 8.64
CA ALA A 190 -13.04 26.03 8.22
C ALA A 190 -14.24 26.07 9.18
N THR A 191 -14.51 27.24 9.73
CA THR A 191 -15.65 27.51 10.63
C THR A 191 -16.80 28.21 9.91
N HIS A 192 -16.53 28.82 8.75
CA HIS A 192 -17.50 29.55 7.95
C HIS A 192 -17.42 29.15 6.48
N GLU A 193 -18.54 29.27 5.78
CA GLU A 193 -18.62 29.09 4.34
C GLU A 193 -19.32 30.28 3.67
N PHE A 194 -18.96 30.50 2.42
CA PHE A 194 -19.64 31.44 1.53
C PHE A 194 -20.62 30.68 0.66
N VAL A 195 -21.87 31.14 0.58
CA VAL A 195 -22.91 30.57 -0.28
C VAL A 195 -23.10 31.48 -1.50
N PRO A 196 -22.53 31.13 -2.68
CA PRO A 196 -22.46 32.05 -3.82
C PRO A 196 -23.82 32.48 -4.36
N GLY A 197 -24.80 31.57 -4.34
CA GLY A 197 -26.15 31.83 -4.87
C GLY A 197 -26.94 32.86 -4.07
N ALA A 198 -26.69 32.94 -2.75
CA ALA A 198 -27.33 33.91 -1.86
C ALA A 198 -26.41 35.09 -1.52
N ASN A 199 -25.12 35.00 -1.88
CA ASN A 199 -24.08 35.97 -1.51
C ASN A 199 -24.02 36.24 0.01
N ILE A 200 -24.14 35.15 0.79
CA ILE A 200 -24.11 35.21 2.26
C ILE A 200 -22.93 34.40 2.80
N VAL A 201 -22.46 34.82 3.98
CA VAL A 201 -21.52 34.08 4.80
C VAL A 201 -22.29 33.45 5.95
N ARG A 202 -22.06 32.16 6.21
CA ARG A 202 -22.67 31.46 7.35
C ARG A 202 -21.65 30.59 8.07
N ARG A 203 -21.95 30.27 9.32
CA ARG A 203 -21.17 29.30 10.09
C ARG A 203 -21.45 27.89 9.57
N ILE A 204 -20.41 27.07 9.47
CA ILE A 204 -20.54 25.65 9.17
C ILE A 204 -21.06 24.93 10.42
N VAL A 205 -22.11 24.12 10.25
CA VAL A 205 -22.71 23.32 11.33
C VAL A 205 -22.78 21.88 10.86
N GLY A 206 -22.14 20.97 11.58
CA GLY A 206 -22.21 19.52 11.35
C GLY A 206 -21.43 18.98 10.14
N ALA A 207 -20.93 19.82 9.22
CA ALA A 207 -20.06 19.38 8.15
C ALA A 207 -18.59 19.44 8.59
N ASN A 208 -17.90 18.31 8.54
CA ASN A 208 -16.49 18.19 8.88
C ASN A 208 -15.67 17.83 7.64
N ASN A 209 -15.07 18.84 7.01
CA ASN A 209 -14.11 18.65 5.93
C ASN A 209 -12.66 18.65 6.44
N TYR A 210 -12.48 18.71 7.76
CA TYR A 210 -11.18 18.84 8.40
C TYR A 210 -10.52 17.47 8.64
N PHE A 211 -11.23 16.50 9.20
CA PHE A 211 -10.70 15.15 9.45
C PHE A 211 -11.07 14.18 8.31
N CYS A 212 -10.10 13.45 7.77
CA CYS A 212 -10.33 12.41 6.77
C CYS A 212 -9.56 11.14 7.13
N TRP A 213 -10.04 10.02 6.59
CA TRP A 213 -9.39 8.72 6.69
C TRP A 213 -9.00 8.22 5.32
N ASP A 214 -7.93 7.46 5.28
CA ASP A 214 -7.44 6.75 4.11
C ASP A 214 -6.81 5.44 4.60
N ASN A 215 -6.73 4.46 3.72
CA ASN A 215 -6.25 3.11 4.05
C ASN A 215 -5.42 2.55 2.91
N ASP A 216 -4.53 1.63 3.26
CA ASP A 216 -3.59 1.01 2.34
C ASP A 216 -3.11 -0.33 2.89
N VAL A 217 -2.31 -1.03 2.10
CA VAL A 217 -1.55 -2.20 2.55
C VAL A 217 -0.06 -1.95 2.38
N VAL A 218 0.75 -2.43 3.31
CA VAL A 218 2.21 -2.34 3.15
C VAL A 218 2.63 -3.28 2.02
N SER A 219 3.13 -2.71 0.92
CA SER A 219 3.56 -3.48 -0.26
C SER A 219 4.90 -4.18 -0.09
N LYS A 220 5.58 -3.98 1.04
CA LYS A 220 6.87 -4.61 1.33
C LYS A 220 6.67 -6.08 1.69
N ILE A 221 7.44 -6.96 1.07
CA ILE A 221 7.47 -8.38 1.44
C ILE A 221 8.23 -8.50 2.77
N MET A 222 7.51 -8.90 3.83
CA MET A 222 8.06 -9.04 5.18
C MET A 222 8.09 -10.52 5.55
N ILE A 223 9.26 -11.13 5.47
CA ILE A 223 9.50 -12.54 5.82
C ILE A 223 10.69 -12.67 6.75
N ALA A 224 10.71 -13.69 7.59
CA ALA A 224 11.88 -14.05 8.41
C ALA A 224 11.99 -15.56 8.61
N SER A 225 13.20 -16.01 8.93
CA SER A 225 13.47 -17.37 9.35
C SER A 225 14.25 -17.41 10.66
N THR A 226 13.83 -18.27 11.58
CA THR A 226 14.55 -18.60 12.82
C THR A 226 15.43 -19.84 12.66
N GLY A 227 15.56 -20.41 11.46
CA GLY A 227 16.26 -21.69 11.25
C GLY A 227 17.77 -21.66 11.58
N ALA A 228 18.35 -20.46 11.64
CA ALA A 228 19.74 -20.25 12.09
C ALA A 228 19.85 -19.91 13.60
N LEU A 229 18.73 -19.77 14.29
CA LEU A 229 18.67 -19.47 15.72
C LEU A 229 18.57 -20.76 16.53
N LYS A 230 18.96 -20.69 17.80
CA LYS A 230 18.85 -21.82 18.73
C LYS A 230 17.40 -22.13 19.11
N GLU A 231 16.57 -21.10 19.16
CA GLU A 231 15.16 -21.16 19.54
C GLU A 231 14.33 -20.59 18.40
N ASN A 232 13.15 -21.16 18.16
CA ASN A 232 12.21 -20.67 17.18
C ASN A 232 11.48 -19.42 17.70
N ARG A 233 12.25 -18.35 17.89
CA ARG A 233 11.83 -17.15 18.61
C ARG A 233 12.39 -15.90 17.97
N LEU A 234 11.52 -14.91 17.77
CA LEU A 234 11.85 -13.58 17.31
C LEU A 234 11.50 -12.59 18.41
N VAL A 235 12.44 -11.69 18.73
CA VAL A 235 12.26 -10.66 19.75
C VAL A 235 12.50 -9.31 19.10
N GLU A 236 11.49 -8.44 19.14
CA GLU A 236 11.51 -7.10 18.55
C GLU A 236 12.05 -7.08 17.11
N HIS A 237 11.67 -8.07 16.30
CA HIS A 237 12.09 -8.16 14.91
C HIS A 237 11.43 -7.04 14.09
N GLN A 238 12.22 -6.18 13.45
CA GLN A 238 11.71 -5.08 12.65
C GLN A 238 11.09 -5.60 11.36
N ILE A 239 9.82 -5.26 11.11
CA ILE A 239 9.09 -5.67 9.90
C ILE A 239 9.11 -4.57 8.83
N TYR A 240 8.81 -3.32 9.19
CA TYR A 240 8.87 -2.18 8.28
C TYR A 240 9.07 -0.85 9.02
N GLU A 241 9.18 0.23 8.25
CA GLU A 241 9.37 1.58 8.77
C GLU A 241 8.59 2.62 7.96
N LEU A 242 8.27 3.75 8.60
CA LEU A 242 7.66 4.92 7.98
C LEU A 242 8.54 6.15 8.26
N PRO A 243 8.88 6.95 7.24
CA PRO A 243 9.55 8.22 7.47
C PRO A 243 8.58 9.19 8.15
N PHE A 244 9.09 10.04 9.05
CA PHE A 244 8.30 11.05 9.75
C PHE A 244 7.48 11.92 8.79
N ARG A 245 8.04 12.26 7.61
CA ARG A 245 7.36 13.08 6.60
C ARG A 245 6.20 12.38 5.88
N SER A 246 5.94 11.12 6.18
CA SER A 246 4.80 10.39 5.65
C SER A 246 3.49 11.07 6.04
N LYS A 247 2.60 11.31 5.07
CA LYS A 247 1.24 11.81 5.32
C LYS A 247 0.47 10.91 6.31
N LYS A 248 0.82 9.62 6.35
CA LYS A 248 0.21 8.60 7.22
C LYS A 248 0.38 8.94 8.70
N LEU A 249 1.47 9.61 9.08
CA LEU A 249 1.80 9.99 10.46
C LEU A 249 1.32 11.41 10.84
N SER A 250 0.54 12.08 9.99
CA SER A 250 0.20 13.50 10.17
C SER A 250 -0.79 13.80 11.29
N PHE A 251 -1.52 12.80 11.79
CA PHE A 251 -2.42 12.95 12.93
C PHE A 251 -2.51 11.68 13.78
N LEU A 252 -3.12 10.61 13.25
CA LEU A 252 -3.20 9.31 13.92
C LEU A 252 -3.05 8.20 12.90
N TYR A 253 -2.09 7.33 13.11
CA TYR A 253 -1.81 6.16 12.28
C TYR A 253 -2.19 4.88 13.02
N SER A 254 -2.68 3.89 12.30
CA SER A 254 -2.91 2.54 12.79
C SER A 254 -2.37 1.53 11.79
N THR A 255 -1.78 0.46 12.32
CA THR A 255 -1.40 -0.71 11.54
C THR A 255 -1.87 -1.97 12.22
N GLU A 256 -2.56 -2.82 11.47
CA GLU A 256 -2.86 -4.19 11.88
C GLU A 256 -1.87 -5.14 11.25
N VAL A 257 -1.02 -5.72 12.09
CA VAL A 257 -0.03 -6.71 11.71
C VAL A 257 -0.69 -8.08 11.75
N ILE A 258 -0.68 -8.79 10.62
CA ILE A 258 -1.19 -10.14 10.47
C ILE A 258 0.01 -11.07 10.27
N GLN A 259 0.27 -11.91 11.27
CA GLN A 259 1.32 -12.92 11.21
C GLN A 259 0.77 -14.21 10.60
N SER A 260 1.60 -14.87 9.80
CA SER A 260 1.32 -16.18 9.20
C SER A 260 2.59 -17.04 9.19
N SER A 261 2.46 -18.30 9.56
CA SER A 261 3.48 -19.32 9.31
C SER A 261 3.39 -19.78 7.87
N ILE A 262 4.54 -19.85 7.19
CA ILE A 262 4.61 -20.22 5.78
C ILE A 262 5.50 -21.46 5.60
N SER A 263 5.36 -22.17 4.49
CA SER A 263 6.21 -23.31 4.18
C SER A 263 7.62 -22.85 3.77
N ARG A 264 8.57 -23.78 3.71
CA ARG A 264 9.91 -23.50 3.21
C ARG A 264 9.90 -23.01 1.75
N GLU A 265 9.06 -23.62 0.93
CA GLU A 265 8.88 -23.32 -0.48
C GLU A 265 8.31 -21.91 -0.66
N ALA A 266 7.30 -21.55 0.16
CA ALA A 266 6.76 -20.20 0.22
C ALA A 266 7.83 -19.18 0.63
N TYR A 267 8.65 -19.50 1.65
CA TYR A 267 9.74 -18.62 2.08
C TYR A 267 10.75 -18.37 0.96
N ILE A 268 11.17 -19.42 0.24
CA ILE A 268 12.09 -19.30 -0.89
C ILE A 268 11.47 -18.45 -2.00
N TYR A 269 10.19 -18.66 -2.32
CA TYR A 269 9.47 -17.86 -3.31
C TYR A 269 9.49 -16.37 -2.95
N TRP A 270 9.10 -16.02 -1.72
CA TRP A 270 9.04 -14.64 -1.26
C TRP A 270 10.43 -14.00 -1.12
N GLU A 271 11.46 -14.76 -0.77
CA GLU A 271 12.85 -14.28 -0.73
C GLU A 271 13.38 -13.95 -2.14
N VAL A 272 13.05 -14.76 -3.14
CA VAL A 272 13.36 -14.45 -4.55
C VAL A 272 12.59 -13.22 -5.00
N MET A 273 11.28 -13.15 -4.70
CA MET A 273 10.45 -12.01 -5.09
C MET A 273 10.92 -10.70 -4.46
N SER A 274 11.22 -10.70 -3.15
CA SER A 274 11.78 -9.55 -2.44
C SER A 274 13.08 -9.07 -3.08
N ARG A 275 14.01 -9.98 -3.43
CA ARG A 275 15.25 -9.61 -4.15
C ARG A 275 14.96 -9.01 -5.52
N ASN A 276 14.02 -9.58 -6.27
CA ASN A 276 13.64 -9.08 -7.59
C ASN A 276 13.01 -7.68 -7.50
N THR A 277 12.26 -7.36 -6.44
CA THR A 277 11.64 -6.04 -6.27
C THR A 277 12.57 -4.99 -5.68
N GLU A 278 13.44 -5.38 -4.73
CA GLU A 278 14.28 -4.43 -3.98
C GLU A 278 15.66 -4.17 -4.61
N GLN A 279 16.19 -5.10 -5.41
CA GLN A 279 17.54 -4.99 -6.00
C GLN A 279 17.55 -4.55 -7.47
N THR A 280 16.40 -4.24 -8.06
CA THR A 280 16.28 -3.85 -9.46
C THR A 280 16.46 -2.34 -9.63
N GLY A 281 17.46 -1.92 -10.41
CA GLY A 281 17.65 -0.49 -10.74
C GLY A 281 19.05 -0.03 -11.11
N GLY A 282 20.07 -0.90 -11.09
CA GLY A 282 21.45 -0.57 -11.48
C GLY A 282 21.96 -1.42 -12.65
N LEU A 283 22.97 -0.93 -13.37
CA LEU A 283 23.64 -1.66 -14.48
C LEU A 283 24.26 -3.00 -14.03
N PHE A 284 24.48 -3.16 -12.72
CA PHE A 284 25.04 -4.36 -12.09
C PHE A 284 24.03 -5.08 -11.18
N SER A 285 22.74 -4.69 -11.23
CA SER A 285 21.70 -5.44 -10.53
C SER A 285 21.68 -6.87 -11.06
N PRO A 286 21.59 -7.89 -10.19
CA PRO A 286 21.40 -9.26 -10.65
C PRO A 286 20.12 -9.32 -11.51
N GLN A 287 20.14 -10.14 -12.57
CA GLN A 287 18.93 -10.36 -13.35
C GLN A 287 17.87 -11.02 -12.45
N PRO A 288 16.59 -10.61 -12.55
CA PRO A 288 15.52 -11.24 -11.81
C PRO A 288 15.53 -12.76 -12.03
N SER A 289 15.50 -13.53 -10.94
CA SER A 289 15.34 -14.98 -11.07
C SER A 289 13.87 -15.29 -11.26
N GLU A 290 13.50 -16.00 -12.34
CA GLU A 290 12.14 -16.52 -12.49
C GLU A 290 11.95 -17.68 -11.50
N ILE A 291 11.05 -17.51 -10.53
CA ILE A 291 10.54 -18.61 -9.72
C ILE A 291 9.06 -18.79 -9.99
N ARG A 292 8.69 -20.00 -10.39
CA ARG A 292 7.27 -20.37 -10.53
C ARG A 292 6.68 -20.52 -9.15
N GLY A 293 5.48 -19.97 -8.97
CA GLY A 293 4.68 -20.18 -7.78
C GLY A 293 4.05 -21.58 -7.72
N ASN A 294 3.11 -21.77 -6.79
CA ASN A 294 2.39 -23.02 -6.61
C ASN A 294 1.00 -23.05 -7.30
N ILE A 295 0.74 -22.09 -8.19
CA ILE A 295 -0.52 -21.97 -8.93
C ILE A 295 -0.29 -22.42 -10.36
N HIS A 296 -1.13 -23.33 -10.86
CA HIS A 296 -1.05 -23.83 -12.23
C HIS A 296 -2.40 -23.78 -12.93
N CYS A 297 -2.38 -23.59 -14.25
CA CYS A 297 -3.60 -23.64 -15.05
C CYS A 297 -3.98 -25.08 -15.35
N VAL A 298 -5.22 -25.46 -15.02
CA VAL A 298 -5.78 -26.79 -15.28
C VAL A 298 -5.92 -27.05 -16.79
N ASN A 299 -6.23 -26.00 -17.55
CA ASN A 299 -6.48 -26.09 -18.98
C ASN A 299 -5.20 -26.16 -19.83
N ASP A 300 -4.09 -25.57 -19.34
CA ASP A 300 -2.83 -25.49 -20.08
C ASP A 300 -1.65 -25.25 -19.13
N SER A 301 -0.86 -26.29 -18.88
CA SER A 301 0.30 -26.25 -17.98
C SER A 301 1.44 -25.35 -18.47
N THR A 302 1.38 -24.84 -19.70
CA THR A 302 2.38 -23.89 -20.22
C THR A 302 2.10 -22.45 -19.82
N ARG A 303 0.89 -22.16 -19.29
CA ARG A 303 0.53 -20.81 -18.84
C ARG A 303 1.24 -20.45 -17.55
N ILE A 304 1.95 -19.34 -17.60
CA ILE A 304 2.67 -18.78 -16.46
C ILE A 304 1.70 -17.92 -15.65
N VAL A 305 1.71 -18.11 -14.34
CA VAL A 305 1.03 -17.28 -13.35
C VAL A 305 2.05 -16.92 -12.28
N VAL A 306 2.03 -15.65 -11.88
CA VAL A 306 2.84 -15.13 -10.78
C VAL A 306 1.98 -15.15 -9.52
N GLY A 307 2.54 -15.63 -8.42
CA GLY A 307 1.83 -15.72 -7.15
C GLY A 307 2.14 -17.00 -6.40
N TYR A 308 2.09 -16.95 -5.08
CA TYR A 308 2.22 -18.12 -4.22
C TYR A 308 1.16 -18.03 -3.12
N ILE A 309 0.38 -19.10 -2.97
CA ILE A 309 -0.69 -19.18 -1.96
C ILE A 309 -0.22 -20.07 -0.81
N SER A 310 -0.32 -19.56 0.42
CA SER A 310 -0.13 -20.34 1.64
C SER A 310 -1.48 -20.64 2.29
N ALA A 311 -1.53 -21.68 3.12
CA ALA A 311 -2.65 -21.95 4.01
C ALA A 311 -2.15 -22.01 5.45
N SER A 312 -2.70 -21.18 6.32
CA SER A 312 -2.31 -21.15 7.73
C SER A 312 -3.42 -20.61 8.62
N THR A 313 -3.38 -20.91 9.92
CA THR A 313 -4.06 -20.05 10.90
C THR A 313 -3.38 -18.67 10.92
N VAL A 314 -4.00 -17.66 11.51
CA VAL A 314 -3.38 -16.33 11.62
C VAL A 314 -3.47 -15.79 13.03
N SER A 315 -2.48 -14.97 13.39
CA SER A 315 -2.52 -14.13 14.60
C SER A 315 -2.41 -12.69 14.17
N SER A 316 -3.26 -11.80 14.67
CA SER A 316 -3.19 -10.37 14.37
C SER A 316 -3.14 -9.51 15.63
N SER A 317 -2.48 -8.36 15.52
CA SER A 317 -2.46 -7.34 16.55
C SER A 317 -2.37 -5.96 15.90
N ARG A 318 -3.05 -4.98 16.50
CA ARG A 318 -3.16 -3.62 15.98
C ARG A 318 -2.50 -2.64 16.93
N VAL A 319 -1.66 -1.77 16.38
CA VAL A 319 -1.00 -0.69 17.11
C VAL A 319 -1.39 0.67 16.52
N PHE A 320 -1.34 1.71 17.36
CA PHE A 320 -1.61 3.09 16.98
C PHE A 320 -0.39 3.96 17.24
N VAL A 321 -0.13 4.91 16.35
CA VAL A 321 0.91 5.93 16.50
C VAL A 321 0.26 7.30 16.35
N SER A 322 0.26 8.07 17.44
CA SER A 322 -0.28 9.43 17.50
C SER A 322 0.78 10.43 17.08
N VAL A 323 0.37 11.55 16.49
CA VAL A 323 1.26 12.72 16.28
C VAL A 323 1.88 13.22 17.59
N HIS A 324 1.29 12.91 18.74
CA HIS A 324 1.82 13.25 20.06
C HIS A 324 2.96 12.32 20.52
N ASP A 325 3.09 11.14 19.90
CA ASP A 325 4.20 10.20 20.15
C ASP A 325 5.45 10.59 19.36
N LEU A 326 5.32 11.53 18.41
CA LEU A 326 6.38 11.98 17.52
C LEU A 326 6.94 13.35 17.96
N PRO A 327 8.21 13.66 17.64
CA PRO A 327 8.73 15.01 17.78
C PRO A 327 7.86 16.02 17.05
N ARG A 328 7.91 17.29 17.46
CA ARG A 328 7.14 18.36 16.79
C ARG A 328 7.51 18.44 15.31
N MET A 329 6.61 17.93 14.48
CA MET A 329 6.72 17.93 13.04
C MET A 329 6.13 19.21 12.45
N THR A 330 6.87 19.87 11.56
CA THR A 330 6.29 20.92 10.72
C THR A 330 5.47 20.27 9.60
N ARG A 331 4.23 20.72 9.43
CA ARG A 331 3.41 20.31 8.29
C ARG A 331 4.07 20.84 7.02
N GLY A 332 4.46 19.94 6.12
CA GLY A 332 5.12 20.28 4.84
C GLY A 332 4.19 20.86 3.77
N GLU A 333 2.92 21.13 4.09
CA GLU A 333 1.96 21.66 3.12
C GLU A 333 2.04 23.18 2.99
N ASP A 334 2.33 23.63 1.77
CA ASP A 334 2.24 25.05 1.41
C ASP A 334 0.80 25.40 1.02
N CYS A 335 0.13 26.18 1.86
CA CYS A 335 -1.21 26.73 1.60
C CYS A 335 -1.18 28.18 1.09
N GLY A 336 0.01 28.75 0.93
CA GLY A 336 0.21 30.16 0.62
C GLY A 336 -0.30 31.09 1.73
N PRO A 337 -0.17 32.41 1.55
CA PRO A 337 -0.77 33.38 2.45
C PRO A 337 -2.29 33.32 2.35
N LEU A 338 -2.96 33.61 3.47
CA LEU A 338 -4.41 33.80 3.49
C LEU A 338 -4.77 35.04 2.66
N VAL A 339 -5.90 34.95 1.96
CA VAL A 339 -6.50 36.10 1.27
C VAL A 339 -7.53 36.72 2.20
N GLU A 340 -7.35 38.00 2.50
CA GLU A 340 -8.26 38.80 3.30
C GLU A 340 -9.17 39.63 2.40
N LEU A 341 -10.48 39.57 2.62
CA LEU A 341 -11.48 40.36 1.91
C LEU A 341 -12.46 41.00 2.89
N VAL A 342 -12.90 42.23 2.61
CA VAL A 342 -13.95 42.88 3.41
C VAL A 342 -15.31 42.25 3.05
N ILE A 343 -16.19 42.02 4.02
CA ILE A 343 -17.47 41.33 3.75
C ILE A 343 -18.40 42.08 2.77
N SER A 344 -18.24 43.40 2.64
CA SER A 344 -18.97 44.20 1.64
C SER A 344 -18.51 43.91 0.20
N GLU A 345 -17.36 43.26 0.01
CA GLU A 345 -16.76 42.91 -1.27
C GLU A 345 -17.32 41.60 -1.86
N GLY A 346 -18.66 41.46 -1.88
CA GLY A 346 -19.36 40.24 -2.34
C GLY A 346 -18.94 39.76 -3.73
N TYR A 347 -18.64 40.68 -4.65
CA TYR A 347 -18.11 40.36 -5.98
C TYR A 347 -16.77 39.62 -5.92
N PHE A 348 -15.84 40.09 -5.08
CA PHE A 348 -14.54 39.45 -4.92
C PHE A 348 -14.67 38.09 -4.22
N MET A 349 -15.52 37.99 -3.19
CA MET A 349 -15.83 36.71 -2.54
C MET A 349 -16.33 35.66 -3.54
N ARG A 350 -17.23 36.04 -4.45
CA ARG A 350 -17.71 35.16 -5.52
C ARG A 350 -16.58 34.76 -6.47
N ARG A 351 -15.77 35.71 -6.93
CA ARG A 351 -14.63 35.43 -7.82
C ARG A 351 -13.63 34.46 -7.20
N TYR A 352 -13.27 34.65 -5.93
CA TYR A 352 -12.36 33.75 -5.21
C TYR A 352 -12.97 32.35 -5.07
N HIS A 353 -14.26 32.26 -4.75
CA HIS A 353 -14.96 30.98 -4.70
C HIS A 353 -14.91 30.23 -6.04
N GLU A 354 -15.13 30.93 -7.16
CA GLU A 354 -15.12 30.38 -8.52
C GLU A 354 -13.74 29.85 -8.95
N ILE A 355 -12.64 30.51 -8.54
CA ILE A 355 -11.28 30.06 -8.84
C ILE A 355 -10.74 29.01 -7.84
N GLY A 356 -11.61 28.41 -7.03
CA GLY A 356 -11.27 27.29 -6.15
C GLY A 356 -10.76 27.68 -4.76
N TYR A 357 -11.01 28.91 -4.31
CA TYR A 357 -10.79 29.28 -2.91
C TYR A 357 -12.02 28.98 -2.05
N ARG A 358 -11.79 28.75 -0.77
CA ARG A 358 -12.81 28.53 0.24
C ARG A 358 -12.52 29.41 1.44
N MET A 359 -13.60 29.86 2.08
CA MET A 359 -13.52 30.63 3.31
C MET A 359 -13.10 29.72 4.46
N ILE A 360 -12.26 30.24 5.35
CA ILE A 360 -11.86 29.58 6.60
C ILE A 360 -12.72 30.12 7.75
N TYR A 361 -12.74 31.45 7.93
CA TYR A 361 -13.51 32.07 8.99
C TYR A 361 -13.89 33.51 8.61
N TYR A 362 -14.84 34.05 9.36
CA TYR A 362 -15.31 35.42 9.26
C TYR A 362 -15.10 36.13 10.61
N ASP A 363 -14.34 37.21 10.57
CA ASP A 363 -14.16 38.13 11.68
C ASP A 363 -15.27 39.20 11.66
N ARG A 364 -16.15 39.14 12.66
CA ARG A 364 -17.28 40.07 12.81
C ARG A 364 -16.85 41.45 13.31
N GLU A 365 -15.74 41.58 14.01
CA GLU A 365 -15.29 42.87 14.53
C GLU A 365 -14.63 43.67 13.42
N GLU A 366 -13.74 43.03 12.66
CA GLU A 366 -13.05 43.67 11.54
C GLU A 366 -13.87 43.68 10.24
N GLN A 367 -15.00 42.98 10.21
CA GLN A 367 -15.82 42.78 9.00
C GLN A 367 -15.00 42.17 7.85
N LYS A 368 -14.07 41.26 8.18
CA LYS A 368 -13.16 40.61 7.22
C LYS A 368 -13.39 39.11 7.13
N THR A 369 -13.14 38.57 5.95
CA THR A 369 -13.23 37.16 5.64
C THR A 369 -11.87 36.64 5.18
N PHE A 370 -11.53 35.43 5.60
CA PHE A 370 -10.21 34.83 5.34
C PHE A 370 -10.38 33.61 4.44
N TRP A 371 -9.59 33.54 3.38
CA TRP A 371 -9.73 32.55 2.31
C TRP A 371 -8.42 31.85 2.01
N THR A 372 -8.52 30.60 1.58
CA THR A 372 -7.40 29.79 1.10
C THR A 372 -7.85 28.86 -0.02
N LYS A 373 -6.92 28.15 -0.66
CA LYS A 373 -7.23 27.15 -1.69
C LYS A 373 -8.08 26.02 -1.08
N GLN A 374 -9.03 25.47 -1.82
CA GLN A 374 -9.91 24.39 -1.33
C GLN A 374 -9.12 23.23 -0.70
N ARG A 375 -7.97 22.85 -1.29
CA ARG A 375 -7.10 21.78 -0.77
C ARG A 375 -6.57 21.98 0.66
N CYS A 376 -6.66 23.19 1.19
CA CYS A 376 -6.18 23.56 2.51
C CYS A 376 -7.26 23.52 3.59
N VAL A 377 -8.54 23.43 3.22
CA VAL A 377 -9.67 23.33 4.17
C VAL A 377 -10.47 22.04 3.99
N ASP A 378 -10.20 21.29 2.93
CA ASP A 378 -10.93 20.08 2.57
C ASP A 378 -9.96 18.93 2.34
N CYS A 379 -9.89 18.02 3.32
CA CYS A 379 -9.00 16.87 3.26
C CYS A 379 -9.40 15.86 2.17
N THR A 380 -10.66 15.87 1.69
CA THR A 380 -11.12 14.93 0.64
C THR A 380 -10.44 15.18 -0.71
N THR A 381 -10.02 16.42 -0.96
CA THR A 381 -9.26 16.78 -2.16
C THR A 381 -7.89 16.10 -2.27
N LYS A 382 -7.42 15.47 -1.19
CA LYS A 382 -6.14 14.74 -1.13
C LYS A 382 -6.32 13.22 -1.24
N GLY A 383 -7.52 12.76 -1.58
CA GLY A 383 -7.88 11.34 -1.72
C GLY A 383 -8.53 10.73 -0.49
N GLY A 384 -8.74 11.51 0.57
CA GLY A 384 -9.32 11.04 1.82
C GLY A 384 -10.83 10.86 1.75
N THR A 385 -11.31 9.90 2.52
CA THR A 385 -12.72 9.57 2.65
C THR A 385 -13.25 10.07 3.99
N LYS A 386 -14.59 10.10 4.09
CA LYS A 386 -15.31 10.31 5.36
C LYS A 386 -15.75 8.99 5.99
N ASP A 387 -15.29 7.88 5.42
CA ASP A 387 -15.59 6.53 5.89
C ASP A 387 -14.62 6.18 7.01
N LYS A 388 -14.95 6.64 8.22
CA LYS A 388 -14.16 6.35 9.42
C LYS A 388 -14.20 4.85 9.72
N PRO A 389 -13.05 4.18 9.96
CA PRO A 389 -13.07 2.77 10.35
C PRO A 389 -13.77 2.52 11.69
N ASP A 390 -14.46 1.39 11.82
CA ASP A 390 -15.26 1.07 13.01
C ASP A 390 -14.41 0.92 14.28
N PHE A 391 -13.18 0.42 14.14
CA PHE A 391 -12.22 0.27 15.26
C PHE A 391 -11.54 1.59 15.65
N TRP A 392 -11.77 2.68 14.90
CA TRP A 392 -11.04 3.94 15.10
C TRP A 392 -11.37 4.57 16.47
N PRO A 393 -10.36 4.93 17.29
CA PRO A 393 -10.57 5.19 18.72
C PRO A 393 -11.21 6.55 19.04
N ASN A 394 -11.33 7.45 18.07
CA ASN A 394 -11.91 8.78 18.28
C ASN A 394 -13.24 8.99 17.54
N ALA A 395 -13.97 10.01 18.01
CA ALA A 395 -15.28 10.39 17.49
C ALA A 395 -15.21 11.60 16.55
N HIS A 396 -14.07 11.82 15.88
CA HIS A 396 -13.99 12.84 14.85
C HIS A 396 -14.93 12.41 13.72
N LEU A 397 -16.02 13.15 13.52
CA LEU A 397 -17.03 12.96 12.48
C LEU A 397 -17.43 14.30 11.90
#